data_AF-A0A8D2PFG3-F1
#
_entry.id   AF-A0A8D2PFG3-F1
#
_cell.length_a   1.000
_cell.length_b   1.000
_cell.length_c   1.000
_cell.angle_alpha   90.00
_cell.angle_beta   90.00
_cell.angle_gamma   90.00
#
_symmetry.space_group_name_H-M   'P 1'
#
loop_
_entity.id
_entity.type
_entity.pdbx_description
1 polymer ?
#
loop_
_entity_poly.entity_id
_entity_poly.type
_entity_poly.pdbx_seq_one_letter_code
_entity_poly.pdbx_strand_id
1 'polypeptide(L)'
;SFLCPSPGAPAAAVNSGLYKKQMTEPELQQLRLKINSRERKRMHDLNIAMDGLREVMPYAHGPSVRKLSKIATLLLARNYILMLTNSLEEMKRLVSEIYGGHHAGFHPAACPGGMGGHSAPLPG
;
A
#
# COMPACT_ATOMS: atom_id res chain seq x y z
N SER A 1 20.89 -34.98 -10.30
CA SER A 1 21.03 -35.90 -9.16
C SER A 1 21.15 -35.10 -7.89
N PHE A 2 20.04 -34.75 -7.25
CA PHE A 2 20.05 -34.08 -5.95
C PHE A 2 19.58 -35.09 -4.90
N LEU A 3 20.47 -35.40 -3.96
CA LEU A 3 20.23 -36.31 -2.84
C LEU A 3 19.11 -35.75 -1.96
N CYS A 4 18.02 -36.50 -1.82
CA CYS A 4 17.03 -36.28 -0.78
C CYS A 4 17.54 -36.96 0.51
N PRO A 5 17.68 -36.25 1.65
CA PRO A 5 18.01 -36.91 2.91
C PRO A 5 16.78 -37.65 3.46
N SER A 6 16.98 -38.93 3.77
CA SER A 6 16.02 -39.81 4.46
C SER A 6 15.86 -39.45 5.95
N PRO A 7 14.75 -39.87 6.60
CA PRO A 7 14.21 -39.29 7.81
C PRO A 7 14.86 -39.89 9.07
N GLY A 8 15.12 -39.05 10.07
CA GLY A 8 15.76 -39.56 11.30
C GLY A 8 15.99 -38.50 12.37
N ALA A 9 14.94 -37.83 12.80
CA ALA A 9 14.93 -37.15 14.10
C ALA A 9 13.58 -37.38 14.75
N PRO A 10 13.49 -38.00 15.95
CA PRO A 10 12.26 -37.97 16.72
C PRO A 10 12.05 -36.52 17.17
N ALA A 11 11.18 -35.81 16.47
CA ALA A 11 10.62 -34.57 16.97
C ALA A 11 10.03 -34.89 18.34
N ALA A 12 10.61 -34.28 19.38
CA ALA A 12 10.15 -34.40 20.75
C ALA A 12 8.62 -34.27 20.76
N ALA A 13 7.96 -35.38 21.07
CA ALA A 13 6.53 -35.43 21.25
C ALA A 13 6.20 -34.45 22.39
N VAL A 14 5.80 -33.23 22.03
CA VAL A 14 5.10 -32.35 22.95
C VAL A 14 3.91 -33.16 23.41
N ASN A 15 3.99 -33.58 24.65
CA ASN A 15 2.99 -34.39 25.31
C ASN A 15 1.75 -33.51 25.48
N SER A 16 0.93 -33.40 24.42
CA SER A 16 -0.41 -32.83 24.46
C SER A 16 -1.39 -33.84 25.09
N GLY A 17 -0.95 -34.45 26.19
CA GLY A 17 -1.62 -35.49 26.96
C GLY A 17 -2.17 -34.98 28.28
N LEU A 18 -2.39 -33.68 28.43
CA LEU A 18 -3.00 -33.11 29.63
C LEU A 18 -4.45 -32.72 29.33
N TYR A 19 -5.34 -33.50 29.94
CA TYR A 19 -6.80 -33.42 30.03
C TYR A 19 -7.62 -33.49 28.72
N LYS A 20 -7.71 -34.68 28.12
CA LYS A 20 -8.99 -35.06 27.47
C LYS A 20 -10.02 -35.31 28.56
N LYS A 21 -10.49 -34.25 29.24
CA LYS A 21 -11.76 -34.31 29.97
C LYS A 21 -12.81 -34.46 28.87
N GLN A 22 -13.38 -35.65 28.74
CA GLN A 22 -14.49 -35.90 27.82
C GLN A 22 -15.58 -34.90 28.19
N MET A 23 -15.69 -33.82 27.43
CA MET A 23 -16.69 -32.80 27.68
C MET A 23 -18.05 -33.38 27.36
N THR A 24 -18.99 -33.15 28.27
CA THR A 24 -20.38 -33.55 28.03
C THR A 24 -20.94 -32.74 26.86
N GLU A 25 -21.86 -33.33 26.08
CA GLU A 25 -22.57 -32.64 24.99
C GLU A 25 -23.05 -31.21 25.35
N PRO A 26 -23.67 -30.95 26.52
CA PRO A 26 -24.07 -29.59 26.89
C PRO A 26 -22.89 -28.63 27.07
N GLU A 27 -21.77 -29.07 27.66
CA GLU A 27 -20.58 -28.23 27.80
C GLU A 27 -19.98 -27.92 26.41
N LEU A 28 -19.99 -28.89 25.48
CA LEU A 28 -19.52 -28.70 24.11
C LEU A 28 -20.39 -27.69 23.36
N GLN A 29 -21.71 -27.76 23.53
CA GLN A 29 -22.64 -26.81 22.96
C GLN A 29 -22.41 -25.39 23.51
N GLN A 30 -22.19 -25.24 24.82
CA GLN A 30 -21.85 -23.95 25.43
C GLN A 30 -20.54 -23.39 24.88
N LEU A 31 -19.51 -24.23 24.71
CA LEU A 31 -18.24 -23.82 24.13
C LEU A 31 -18.42 -23.32 22.68
N ARG A 32 -19.18 -24.05 21.85
CA ARG A 32 -19.52 -23.63 20.48
C ARG A 32 -20.22 -22.27 20.47
N LEU A 33 -21.21 -22.06 21.34
CA LEU A 33 -21.92 -20.79 21.45
C LEU A 33 -20.99 -19.64 21.87
N LYS A 34 -20.10 -19.88 22.84
CA LYS A 34 -19.11 -18.90 23.31
C LYS A 34 -18.14 -18.50 22.21
N ILE A 35 -17.65 -19.47 21.43
CA ILE A 35 -16.76 -19.23 20.28
C ILE A 35 -17.49 -18.43 19.20
N ASN A 36 -18.70 -18.83 18.83
CA ASN A 36 -19.51 -18.12 17.82
C ASN A 36 -19.83 -16.68 18.24
N SER A 37 -20.13 -16.45 19.52
CA SER A 37 -20.35 -15.10 20.03
C SER A 37 -19.11 -14.22 19.88
N ARG A 38 -17.93 -14.78 20.16
CA ARG A 38 -16.66 -14.06 20.01
C ARG A 38 -16.38 -13.72 18.54
N GLU A 39 -16.60 -14.65 17.62
CA GLU A 39 -16.37 -14.39 16.19
C GLU A 39 -17.36 -13.36 15.64
N ARG A 40 -18.63 -13.39 16.07
CA ARG A 40 -19.59 -12.33 15.71
C ARG A 40 -19.12 -10.96 16.15
N LYS A 41 -18.61 -10.83 17.38
CA LYS A 41 -18.05 -9.56 17.86
C LYS A 41 -16.87 -9.11 17.01
N ARG A 42 -15.90 -9.99 16.74
CA ARG A 42 -14.77 -9.69 15.85
C ARG A 42 -15.23 -9.22 14.47
N MET A 43 -16.22 -9.88 13.88
CA MET A 43 -16.74 -9.53 12.57
C MET A 43 -17.51 -8.20 12.58
N HIS A 44 -18.20 -7.89 13.69
CA HIS A 44 -18.84 -6.60 13.89
C HIS A 44 -17.80 -5.46 13.93
N ASP A 45 -16.73 -5.62 14.69
CA ASP A 45 -15.63 -4.64 14.76
C ASP A 45 -14.98 -4.42 13.38
N LEU A 46 -14.77 -5.50 12.62
CA LEU A 46 -14.29 -5.41 11.23
C LEU A 46 -15.26 -4.65 10.32
N ASN A 47 -16.57 -4.91 10.46
CA ASN A 47 -17.57 -4.23 9.64
C ASN A 47 -17.67 -2.75 10.00
N ILE A 48 -17.49 -2.36 11.27
CA ILE A 48 -17.37 -0.96 11.69
C ILE A 48 -16.17 -0.31 11.00
N ALA A 49 -14.99 -0.94 11.04
CA ALA A 49 -13.81 -0.41 10.37
C ALA A 49 -14.00 -0.28 8.84
N MET A 50 -14.66 -1.25 8.22
CA MET A 50 -15.02 -1.19 6.79
C MET A 50 -16.01 -0.08 6.47
N ASP A 51 -16.90 0.28 7.39
CA ASP A 51 -17.84 1.39 7.23
C ASP A 51 -17.14 2.74 7.45
N GLY A 52 -16.27 2.86 8.45
CA GLY A 52 -15.40 4.03 8.61
C GLY A 52 -14.50 4.28 7.39
N LEU A 53 -14.02 3.21 6.73
CA LEU A 53 -13.30 3.35 5.47
C LEU A 53 -14.19 3.95 4.36
N ARG A 54 -15.49 3.63 4.32
CA ARG A 54 -16.41 4.21 3.31
C ARG A 54 -16.61 5.69 3.52
N GLU A 55 -16.62 6.17 4.76
CA GLU A 55 -16.83 7.58 5.08
C GLU A 55 -15.73 8.48 4.53
N VAL A 56 -14.51 7.96 4.40
CA VAL A 56 -13.36 8.70 3.87
C VAL A 56 -13.15 8.53 2.35
N MET A 57 -14.02 7.78 1.67
CA MET A 57 -13.94 7.61 0.21
C MET A 57 -14.41 8.87 -0.53
N PRO A 58 -13.88 9.13 -1.74
CA PRO A 58 -14.46 10.15 -2.61
C PRO A 58 -15.92 9.77 -2.93
N TYR A 59 -16.80 10.78 -2.94
CA TYR A 59 -18.25 10.61 -3.17
C TYR A 59 -19.00 9.84 -2.07
N ALA A 60 -18.43 9.70 -0.87
CA ALA A 60 -19.10 9.06 0.26
C ALA A 60 -20.33 9.83 0.77
N HIS A 61 -20.44 11.12 0.45
CA HIS A 61 -21.49 12.01 0.94
C HIS A 61 -22.38 12.47 -0.21
N GLY A 62 -23.69 12.34 -0.02
CA GLY A 62 -24.69 12.83 -0.95
C GLY A 62 -26.03 12.10 -0.79
N PRO A 63 -27.15 12.76 -1.11
CA PRO A 63 -28.50 12.22 -0.87
C PRO A 63 -28.82 10.92 -1.63
N SER A 64 -28.03 10.60 -2.66
CA SER A 64 -28.23 9.40 -3.50
C SER A 64 -27.07 8.40 -3.44
N VAL A 65 -26.13 8.57 -2.50
CA VAL A 65 -24.94 7.71 -2.41
C VAL A 65 -25.34 6.35 -1.85
N ARG A 66 -25.00 5.29 -2.60
CA ARG A 66 -25.30 3.91 -2.23
C ARG A 66 -24.09 3.26 -1.55
N LYS A 67 -24.34 2.38 -0.58
CA LYS A 67 -23.28 1.62 0.12
C LYS A 67 -22.53 0.71 -0.87
N LEU A 68 -21.24 0.94 -1.02
CA LEU A 68 -20.36 0.11 -1.85
C LEU A 68 -20.15 -1.29 -1.24
N SER A 69 -19.96 -2.29 -2.09
CA SER A 69 -19.56 -3.64 -1.67
C SER A 69 -18.17 -3.63 -1.02
N LYS A 70 -17.81 -4.69 -0.29
CA LYS A 70 -16.50 -4.78 0.38
C LYS A 70 -15.35 -4.71 -0.63
N ILE A 71 -15.44 -5.47 -1.73
CA ILE A 71 -14.41 -5.46 -2.78
C ILE A 71 -14.32 -4.09 -3.48
N ALA A 72 -15.46 -3.47 -3.79
CA ALA A 72 -15.47 -2.15 -4.42
C ALA A 72 -14.85 -1.09 -3.51
N THR A 73 -15.14 -1.13 -2.20
CA THR A 73 -14.57 -0.21 -1.21
C THR A 73 -13.04 -0.35 -1.16
N LEU A 74 -12.51 -1.58 -1.12
CA LEU A 74 -11.06 -1.82 -1.07
C LEU A 74 -10.35 -1.38 -2.36
N LEU A 75 -10.94 -1.65 -3.52
CA LEU A 75 -10.40 -1.20 -4.81
C LEU A 75 -10.40 0.33 -4.91
N LEU A 76 -11.50 0.97 -4.49
CA LEU A 76 -11.60 2.43 -4.49
C LEU A 76 -10.57 3.05 -3.54
N ALA A 77 -10.41 2.50 -2.34
CA ALA A 77 -9.42 2.97 -1.38
C ALA A 77 -7.99 2.90 -1.94
N ARG A 78 -7.62 1.77 -2.56
CA ARG A 78 -6.30 1.61 -3.20
C ARG A 78 -6.08 2.68 -4.28
N ASN A 79 -7.05 2.84 -5.17
CA ASN A 79 -6.94 3.80 -6.28
C ASN A 79 -6.90 5.24 -5.75
N TYR A 80 -7.64 5.53 -4.69
CA TYR A 80 -7.66 6.86 -4.09
C TYR A 80 -6.31 7.22 -3.47
N ILE A 81 -5.66 6.29 -2.75
CA ILE A 81 -4.29 6.49 -2.24
C ILE A 81 -3.31 6.80 -3.38
N LEU A 82 -3.38 6.06 -4.49
CA LEU A 82 -2.51 6.29 -5.65
C LEU A 82 -2.75 7.68 -6.27
N MET A 83 -4.01 8.05 -6.45
CA MET A 83 -4.37 9.35 -7.02
C MET A 83 -3.88 10.50 -6.13
N LEU A 84 -4.06 10.41 -4.82
CA LEU A 84 -3.58 11.42 -3.87
C LEU A 84 -2.04 11.52 -3.89
N THR A 85 -1.35 10.37 -3.93
CA THR A 85 0.12 10.33 -4.03
C THR A 85 0.61 11.03 -5.30
N ASN A 86 0.04 10.70 -6.45
CA ASN A 86 0.41 11.32 -7.73
C ASN A 86 0.11 12.82 -7.73
N SER A 87 -1.05 13.23 -7.19
CA SER A 87 -1.42 14.65 -7.08
C SER A 87 -0.44 15.44 -6.21
N LEU A 88 0.03 14.85 -5.10
CA LEU A 88 1.04 15.48 -4.24
C LEU A 88 2.39 15.63 -4.95
N GLU A 89 2.80 14.65 -5.76
CA GLU A 89 4.05 14.69 -6.53
C GLU A 89 3.98 15.77 -7.63
N GLU A 90 2.88 15.82 -8.38
CA GLU A 90 2.61 16.86 -9.37
C GLU A 90 2.68 18.26 -8.74
N MET A 91 2.00 18.48 -7.60
CA MET A 91 2.03 19.77 -6.91
C MET A 91 3.43 20.16 -6.46
N LYS A 92 4.24 19.22 -5.95
CA LYS A 92 5.65 19.49 -5.58
C LYS A 92 6.48 19.88 -6.79
N ARG A 93 6.27 19.23 -7.93
CA ARG A 93 6.95 19.57 -9.19
C ARG A 93 6.59 20.99 -9.63
N LEU A 94 5.30 21.32 -9.71
CA LEU A 94 4.81 22.65 -10.09
C LEU A 94 5.34 23.75 -9.15
N VAL A 95 5.34 23.50 -7.84
CA VAL A 95 5.94 24.41 -6.85
C VAL A 95 7.43 24.60 -7.14
N SER A 96 8.17 23.51 -7.35
CA SER A 96 9.62 23.58 -7.66
C SER A 96 9.90 24.35 -8.95
N GLU A 97 9.04 24.26 -9.97
CA GLU A 97 9.15 25.05 -11.20
C GLU A 97 8.95 26.56 -10.93
N ILE A 98 7.97 26.93 -10.10
CA ILE A 98 7.70 28.33 -9.76
C ILE A 98 8.85 28.94 -8.93
N TYR A 99 9.35 28.20 -7.94
CA TYR A 99 10.40 28.69 -7.04
C TYR A 99 11.83 28.50 -7.59
N GLY A 100 12.06 27.53 -8.47
CA GLY A 100 13.35 27.25 -9.11
C GLY A 100 13.54 27.94 -10.48
N GLY A 101 12.47 28.45 -11.09
CA GLY A 101 12.46 29.02 -12.45
C GLY A 101 12.87 30.49 -12.59
N HIS A 102 13.14 31.22 -11.49
CA HIS A 102 13.51 32.65 -11.57
C HIS A 102 15.02 32.92 -11.75
N HIS A 103 15.85 31.88 -11.92
CA HIS A 103 17.31 32.02 -12.13
C HIS A 103 17.83 31.56 -13.50
N ALA A 104 16.96 31.31 -14.49
CA ALA A 104 17.36 30.98 -15.86
C ALA A 104 17.11 32.10 -16.88
N GLY A 105 16.97 33.35 -16.43
CA GLY A 105 16.55 34.49 -17.27
C GLY A 105 17.54 35.65 -17.44
N PHE A 106 18.73 35.63 -16.81
CA PHE A 106 19.74 36.66 -17.05
C PHE A 106 20.87 36.08 -17.91
N HIS A 107 20.64 36.04 -19.21
CA HIS A 107 21.70 35.93 -20.20
C HIS A 107 22.10 37.36 -20.58
N PRO A 108 23.19 37.95 -20.04
CA PRO A 108 23.74 39.14 -20.63
C PRO A 108 24.36 38.72 -21.96
N ALA A 109 23.68 39.07 -23.05
CA ALA A 109 24.30 39.15 -24.36
C ALA A 109 25.52 40.08 -24.26
N ALA A 110 26.73 39.50 -24.33
CA ALA A 110 27.96 40.25 -24.47
C ALA A 110 28.77 39.67 -25.65
N CYS A 111 28.49 40.28 -26.81
CA CYS A 111 29.43 40.62 -27.88
C CYS A 111 29.96 39.49 -28.81
N PRO A 112 29.65 39.57 -30.13
CA PRO A 112 30.46 38.94 -31.17
C PRO A 112 31.55 39.92 -31.63
N GLY A 113 32.82 39.50 -31.60
CA GLY A 113 33.87 40.27 -32.28
C GLY A 113 35.30 39.82 -31.94
N GLY A 114 36.08 39.46 -32.96
CA GLY A 114 37.54 39.38 -32.85
C GLY A 114 38.18 38.37 -33.79
N MET A 115 38.73 38.84 -34.90
CA MET A 115 39.36 38.09 -36.00
C MET A 115 40.78 37.62 -35.68
N GLY A 116 41.25 36.60 -36.41
CA GLY A 116 42.66 36.25 -36.60
C GLY A 116 42.93 34.79 -36.25
N GLY A 117 43.37 33.88 -37.11
CA GLY A 117 44.02 34.01 -38.42
C GLY A 117 45.28 33.14 -38.36
N HIS A 118 45.36 32.06 -39.16
CA HIS A 118 46.55 31.61 -39.91
C HIS A 118 46.37 30.19 -40.51
N SER A 119 46.47 30.14 -41.84
CA SER A 119 47.06 29.09 -42.72
C SER A 119 47.42 27.72 -42.09
N ALA A 120 46.86 26.58 -42.52
CA ALA A 120 47.02 25.83 -43.79
C ALA A 120 47.79 24.50 -43.55
N PRO A 121 47.63 23.46 -44.40
CA PRO A 121 47.77 22.04 -44.04
C PRO A 121 49.03 21.35 -44.63
N LEU A 122 49.28 20.07 -44.28
CA LEU A 122 49.51 18.92 -45.21
C LEU A 122 50.04 17.65 -44.47
N PRO A 123 49.91 16.45 -45.08
CA PRO A 123 50.02 15.14 -44.42
C PRO A 123 51.36 14.42 -44.70
N GLY A 124 51.59 13.35 -43.94
CA GLY A 124 52.56 12.28 -44.18
C GLY A 124 52.09 11.01 -43.48
#